data_AF-A0A074X7W0-F1
#
_entry.id   AF-A0A074X7W0-F1
#
_cell.length_a   1.000
_cell.length_b   1.000
_cell.length_c   1.000
_cell.angle_alpha   90.00
_cell.angle_beta   90.00
_cell.angle_gamma   90.00
#
_symmetry.space_group_name_H-M   'P 1'
#
loop_
_entity.id
_entity.type
_entity.pdbx_description
1 polymer ?
#
loop_
_entity_poly.entity_id
_entity_poly.type
_entity_poly.pdbx_seq_one_letter_code
_entity_poly.pdbx_strand_id
1 'polypeptide(L)'
;MPDKWTVESKRPYKPRTRTGCVTCRRIKCDEARPSCQKCSSTGRKCDGYTASETPSPSRPRELSLNVYKTAEESSAIDFLLRVSIPQFAGNSSSEFWDCHVLQLAQQDVATRHALIALSQLHRDFTNTQRQGQHNQLALQHYDAAIRSHINSVSGKIKDRINSSSAMTTAIVFICIEIMQGHLASAVSLLQHSVAMLPSSGSQQVPLYEDIISRLQIHARRSIDQDMFGSNPSEHETKEGSSKYKALGDWRASCQALLKDCAAIFGELTLEERIQRLCIMLGVSKVAHTTQPIPRETAAHNVLHMRRLLETTDILTEEAANLSEDKKAAITDSFLPLYRAIVSLAQTNLGLSDSDALQVSPLAPSFSLDMGVIGPLYEVSRHCRDPTLRRKIVHLLRMSNRQEGLLNSITYAKIVETIIDIEETGLRGVKESRDIPLQSRISQHCLSFDVRRLKHTISYKPLVGNAKGFFHREISR
;
A
#
# COMPACT_ATOMS: atom_id res chain seq x y z
N MET A 1 -43.23 76.37 -3.29
CA MET A 1 -42.82 75.12 -3.98
C MET A 1 -42.24 75.50 -5.33
N PRO A 2 -41.09 74.97 -5.79
CA PRO A 2 -40.63 73.60 -5.58
C PRO A 2 -39.18 73.45 -5.07
N ASP A 3 -38.86 72.19 -4.76
CA ASP A 3 -37.60 71.59 -4.37
C ASP A 3 -36.42 71.84 -5.33
N LYS A 4 -35.20 71.94 -4.76
CA LYS A 4 -33.96 71.53 -5.44
C LYS A 4 -33.09 70.72 -4.48
N TRP A 5 -33.27 69.41 -4.54
CA TRP A 5 -32.32 68.43 -4.04
C TRP A 5 -31.05 68.47 -4.88
N THR A 6 -29.91 68.86 -4.30
CA THR A 6 -28.60 68.62 -4.89
C THR A 6 -28.16 67.19 -4.57
N VAL A 7 -28.11 66.35 -5.60
CA VAL A 7 -27.59 64.98 -5.52
C VAL A 7 -26.06 65.03 -5.39
N GLU A 8 -25.52 64.61 -4.25
CA GLU A 8 -24.09 64.32 -4.11
C GLU A 8 -23.72 63.11 -4.98
N SER A 9 -22.91 63.38 -6.00
CA SER A 9 -22.26 62.37 -6.85
C SER A 9 -21.27 61.54 -6.02
N LYS A 10 -21.69 60.32 -5.64
CA LYS A 10 -20.78 59.30 -5.09
C LYS A 10 -19.82 58.85 -6.19
N ARG A 11 -18.51 59.04 -5.97
CA ARG A 11 -17.44 58.55 -6.86
C ARG A 11 -17.55 57.02 -7.04
N PRO A 12 -17.44 56.49 -8.27
CA PRO A 12 -17.56 55.06 -8.51
C PRO A 12 -16.36 54.30 -7.90
N TYR A 13 -16.65 53.29 -7.09
CA TYR A 13 -15.65 52.40 -6.49
C TYR A 13 -15.10 51.47 -7.58
N LYS A 14 -13.85 51.69 -8.01
CA LYS A 14 -13.15 50.75 -8.92
C LYS A 14 -12.55 49.59 -8.09
N PRO A 15 -12.74 48.33 -8.52
CA PRO A 15 -12.24 47.17 -7.79
C PRO A 15 -10.70 47.15 -7.73
N ARG A 16 -10.18 46.71 -6.59
CA ARG A 16 -8.74 46.65 -6.27
C ARG A 16 -8.14 45.36 -6.83
N THR A 17 -6.89 45.40 -7.28
CA THR A 17 -6.15 44.19 -7.64
C THR A 17 -5.69 43.47 -6.38
N ARG A 18 -5.94 42.16 -6.28
CA ARG A 18 -5.63 41.33 -5.09
C ARG A 18 -4.13 41.03 -4.95
N THR A 19 -3.37 41.30 -6.01
CA THR A 19 -1.96 40.96 -6.21
C THR A 19 -1.03 42.19 -6.21
N GLY A 20 -1.55 43.38 -5.86
CA GLY A 20 -0.74 44.61 -5.79
C GLY A 20 0.31 44.60 -4.67
N CYS A 21 1.33 45.45 -4.80
CA CYS A 21 2.40 45.53 -3.80
C CYS A 21 1.87 46.05 -2.46
N VAL A 22 2.56 45.71 -1.37
CA VAL A 22 2.16 46.04 0.01
C VAL A 22 2.03 47.55 0.22
N THR A 23 2.86 48.34 -0.47
CA THR A 23 2.87 49.80 -0.36
C THR A 23 1.65 50.44 -1.07
N CYS A 24 1.06 49.79 -2.08
CA CYS A 24 -0.08 50.32 -2.85
C CYS A 24 -1.46 49.90 -2.31
N ARG A 25 -1.63 49.58 -1.03
CA ARG A 25 -2.90 49.06 -0.44
C ARG A 25 -4.19 49.86 -0.72
N ARG A 26 -4.09 51.17 -0.97
CA ARG A 26 -5.24 52.07 -1.18
C ARG A 26 -5.42 52.53 -2.63
N ILE A 27 -4.48 52.20 -3.52
CA ILE A 27 -4.47 52.64 -4.93
C ILE A 27 -4.15 51.48 -5.85
N LYS A 28 -4.71 51.42 -7.07
CA LYS A 28 -4.44 50.31 -8.00
C LYS A 28 -2.94 50.21 -8.31
N CYS A 29 -2.33 49.07 -8.03
CA CYS A 29 -0.93 48.77 -8.34
C CYS A 29 -0.79 48.31 -9.79
N ASP A 30 0.33 48.62 -10.43
CA ASP A 30 0.71 48.18 -11.79
C ASP A 30 1.45 46.83 -11.81
N GLU A 31 1.77 46.27 -10.65
CA GLU A 31 2.31 44.91 -10.47
C GLU A 31 3.70 44.63 -11.09
N ALA A 32 4.41 45.66 -11.56
CA ALA A 32 5.79 45.54 -12.05
C ALA A 32 6.78 45.08 -10.94
N ARG A 33 7.70 44.18 -11.29
CA ARG A 33 8.77 43.66 -10.39
C ARG A 33 10.15 44.15 -10.86
N PRO A 34 11.10 44.46 -9.95
CA PRO A 34 11.07 44.26 -8.50
C PRO A 34 10.31 45.34 -7.70
N SER A 35 10.01 46.50 -8.30
CA SER A 35 9.26 47.60 -7.69
C SER A 35 8.23 48.17 -8.66
N CYS A 36 7.01 48.48 -8.18
CA CYS A 36 5.96 49.03 -9.02
C CYS A 36 6.27 50.49 -9.42
N GLN A 37 5.83 50.91 -10.61
CA GLN A 37 6.15 52.25 -11.13
C GLN A 37 5.54 53.37 -10.30
N LYS A 38 4.43 53.12 -9.60
CA LYS A 38 3.85 54.12 -8.68
C LYS A 38 4.70 54.35 -7.44
N CYS A 39 5.34 53.32 -6.91
CA CYS A 39 6.28 53.50 -5.80
C CYS A 39 7.54 54.23 -6.29
N SER A 40 8.08 53.84 -7.45
CA SER A 40 9.26 54.48 -8.02
C SER A 40 9.06 55.95 -8.37
N SER A 41 7.94 56.29 -9.01
CA SER A 41 7.65 57.68 -9.42
C SER A 41 7.29 58.61 -8.25
N THR A 42 6.80 58.06 -7.13
CA THR A 42 6.48 58.85 -5.93
C THR A 42 7.62 58.87 -4.90
N GLY A 43 8.79 58.30 -5.24
CA GLY A 43 9.95 58.23 -4.35
C GLY A 43 9.75 57.35 -3.11
N ARG A 44 8.71 56.50 -3.09
CA ARG A 44 8.44 55.60 -1.96
C ARG A 44 9.13 54.26 -2.18
N LYS A 45 9.75 53.71 -1.14
CA LYS A 45 10.30 52.35 -1.17
C LYS A 45 9.16 51.35 -1.36
N CYS A 46 9.27 50.49 -2.38
CA CYS A 46 8.30 49.45 -2.66
C CYS A 46 8.61 48.24 -1.77
N ASP A 47 7.75 47.91 -0.81
CA ASP A 47 7.94 46.80 0.14
C ASP A 47 7.64 45.42 -0.48
N GLY A 48 7.65 45.36 -1.81
CA GLY A 48 7.41 44.14 -2.58
C GLY A 48 5.96 43.67 -2.57
N TYR A 49 5.77 42.45 -3.08
CA TYR A 49 4.49 41.76 -3.14
C TYR A 49 4.49 40.69 -2.05
N THR A 50 3.44 40.62 -1.23
CA THR A 50 3.25 39.47 -0.35
C THR A 50 3.28 38.22 -1.20
N ALA A 51 4.21 37.30 -0.91
CA ALA A 51 4.17 35.98 -1.50
C ALA A 51 2.75 35.46 -1.29
N SER A 52 2.10 35.06 -2.40
CA SER A 52 0.85 34.30 -2.33
C SER A 52 1.01 33.31 -1.19
N GLU A 53 0.06 33.31 -0.26
CA GLU A 53 -0.18 32.16 0.59
C GLU A 53 -0.24 30.97 -0.36
N THR A 54 0.87 30.25 -0.47
CA THR A 54 0.82 28.87 -0.86
C THR A 54 0.01 28.26 0.27
N PRO A 55 -1.13 27.60 -0.02
CA PRO A 55 -1.85 26.90 1.01
C PRO A 55 -0.84 25.96 1.64
N SER A 56 -0.42 26.30 2.86
CA SER A 56 0.32 25.41 3.73
C SER A 56 -0.54 24.14 3.80
N PRO A 57 0.02 22.93 3.71
CA PRO A 57 -0.77 21.73 3.90
C PRO A 57 -1.45 21.88 5.27
N SER A 58 -2.77 22.08 5.22
CA SER A 58 -3.59 22.31 6.39
C SER A 58 -3.34 21.15 7.35
N ARG A 59 -2.87 21.47 8.56
CA ARG A 59 -3.05 20.57 9.71
C ARG A 59 -4.49 20.04 9.68
N PRO A 60 -4.73 18.76 9.98
CA PRO A 60 -6.08 18.23 10.02
C PRO A 60 -6.94 19.12 10.91
N ARG A 61 -8.06 19.59 10.38
CA ARG A 61 -9.16 20.18 11.14
C ARG A 61 -9.45 19.21 12.29
N GLU A 62 -9.19 19.63 13.52
CA GLU A 62 -9.48 18.85 14.72
C GLU A 62 -10.90 18.29 14.62
N LEU A 63 -11.09 16.97 14.78
CA LEU A 63 -12.43 16.48 15.07
C LEU A 63 -12.88 17.20 16.32
N SER A 64 -13.95 17.96 16.25
CA SER A 64 -14.59 18.45 17.47
C SER A 64 -15.10 17.22 18.23
N LEU A 65 -14.36 16.82 19.26
CA LEU A 65 -14.56 15.65 20.13
C LEU A 65 -15.88 15.68 20.92
N ASN A 66 -16.73 16.69 20.70
CA ASN A 66 -18.01 16.91 21.39
C ASN A 66 -19.12 15.90 21.01
N VAL A 67 -18.82 14.91 20.16
CA VAL A 67 -19.78 13.90 19.69
C VAL A 67 -19.70 12.59 20.50
N TYR A 68 -18.62 12.38 21.26
CA TYR A 68 -18.36 11.13 22.00
C TYR A 68 -18.82 11.28 23.45
N LYS A 69 -19.63 10.33 23.93
CA LYS A 69 -20.40 10.48 25.16
C LYS A 69 -19.71 9.86 26.39
N THR A 70 -18.82 8.89 26.18
CA THR A 70 -18.16 8.17 27.26
C THR A 70 -16.64 8.35 27.25
N ALA A 71 -16.01 8.19 28.42
CA ALA A 71 -14.56 8.23 28.57
C ALA A 71 -13.86 7.11 27.75
N GLU A 72 -14.52 5.96 27.61
CA GLU A 72 -14.00 4.82 26.86
C GLU A 72 -14.02 5.08 25.35
N GLU A 73 -15.10 5.68 24.82
CA GLU A 73 -15.16 6.14 23.42
C GLU A 73 -14.09 7.21 23.15
N SER A 74 -13.89 8.16 24.07
CA SER A 74 -12.85 9.18 23.94
C SER A 74 -11.45 8.56 23.88
N SER A 75 -11.15 7.58 24.74
CA SER A 75 -9.89 6.83 24.70
C SER A 75 -9.73 6.03 23.39
N ALA A 76 -10.82 5.44 22.88
CA ALA A 76 -10.79 4.73 21.61
C ALA A 76 -10.42 5.67 20.46
N ILE A 77 -11.02 6.85 20.40
CA ILE A 77 -10.73 7.83 19.35
C ILE A 77 -9.31 8.39 19.48
N ASP A 78 -8.82 8.65 20.69
CA ASP A 78 -7.43 9.08 20.88
C ASP A 78 -6.43 8.05 20.31
N PHE A 79 -6.65 6.76 20.59
CA PHE A 79 -5.83 5.68 20.02
C PHE A 79 -5.99 5.53 18.50
N LEU A 80 -7.20 5.73 17.98
CA LEU A 80 -7.47 5.73 16.55
C LEU A 80 -6.60 6.78 15.85
N LEU A 81 -6.63 8.01 16.36
CA LEU A 81 -5.93 9.16 15.78
C LEU A 81 -4.41 9.04 15.93
N ARG A 82 -3.92 8.57 17.08
CA ARG A 82 -2.47 8.52 17.38
C ARG A 82 -1.76 7.30 16.80
N VAL A 83 -2.46 6.17 16.69
CA VAL A 83 -1.82 4.88 16.38
C VAL A 83 -2.42 4.26 15.13
N SER A 84 -3.74 4.10 15.07
CA SER A 84 -4.39 3.34 14.00
C SER A 84 -4.28 4.02 12.64
N ILE A 85 -4.67 5.30 12.55
CA ILE A 85 -4.62 6.06 11.30
C ILE A 85 -3.21 6.16 10.71
N PRO A 86 -2.17 6.55 11.50
CA PRO A 86 -0.80 6.59 10.99
C PRO A 86 -0.29 5.24 10.46
N GLN A 87 -0.65 4.12 11.11
CA GLN A 87 -0.28 2.79 10.65
C GLN A 87 -1.06 2.36 9.40
N PHE A 88 -2.36 2.65 9.35
CA PHE A 88 -3.23 2.23 8.23
C PHE A 88 -2.94 3.02 6.96
N ALA A 89 -2.58 4.29 7.09
CA ALA A 89 -2.08 5.11 5.99
C ALA A 89 -0.72 4.59 5.46
N GLY A 90 -0.01 3.73 6.19
CA GLY A 90 1.20 3.06 5.70
C GLY A 90 2.34 4.03 5.38
N ASN A 91 2.91 3.96 4.19
CA ASN A 91 4.06 4.76 3.75
C ASN A 91 3.66 6.00 2.92
N SER A 92 2.39 6.11 2.51
CA SER A 92 1.87 7.22 1.71
C SER A 92 0.80 8.01 2.48
N SER A 93 0.80 9.35 2.43
CA SER A 93 -0.34 10.11 2.95
C SER A 93 -1.61 9.71 2.19
N SER A 94 -2.66 9.37 2.92
CA SER A 94 -3.93 9.00 2.32
C SER A 94 -4.95 10.03 2.76
N GLU A 95 -5.42 10.86 1.82
CA GLU A 95 -6.51 11.81 2.05
C GLU A 95 -7.74 11.12 2.69
N PHE A 96 -7.86 9.81 2.47
CA PHE A 96 -8.90 8.97 3.06
C PHE A 96 -8.76 8.90 4.57
N TRP A 97 -7.60 8.44 5.05
CA TRP A 97 -7.34 8.23 6.48
C TRP A 97 -7.11 9.54 7.22
N ASP A 98 -6.46 10.51 6.58
CA ASP A 98 -6.06 11.76 7.20
C ASP A 98 -7.25 12.73 7.43
N CYS A 99 -8.28 12.64 6.58
CA CYS A 99 -9.36 13.63 6.58
C CYS A 99 -10.75 13.03 6.32
N HIS A 100 -10.91 12.28 5.24
CA HIS A 100 -12.23 11.87 4.74
C HIS A 100 -12.98 10.93 5.70
N VAL A 101 -12.29 9.90 6.20
CA VAL A 101 -12.86 8.93 7.16
C VAL A 101 -13.33 9.62 8.45
N LEU A 102 -12.60 10.64 8.87
CA LEU A 102 -12.87 11.43 10.07
C LEU A 102 -14.07 12.36 9.86
N GLN A 103 -14.16 13.01 8.71
CA GLN A 103 -15.30 13.85 8.34
C GLN A 103 -16.59 13.04 8.25
N LEU A 104 -16.55 11.85 7.65
CA LEU A 104 -17.72 10.97 7.58
C LEU A 104 -18.14 10.45 8.95
N ALA A 105 -17.20 10.13 9.83
CA ALA A 105 -17.52 9.72 11.21
C ALA A 105 -18.25 10.81 12.02
N GLN A 106 -18.09 12.10 11.67
CA GLN A 106 -18.85 13.18 12.29
C GLN A 106 -20.31 13.21 11.82
N GLN A 107 -20.58 12.83 10.57
CA GLN A 107 -21.89 12.94 9.95
C GLN A 107 -22.71 11.65 10.07
N ASP A 108 -22.04 10.50 10.00
CA ASP A 108 -22.65 9.17 9.97
C ASP A 108 -22.35 8.37 11.24
N VAL A 109 -23.42 7.90 11.87
CA VAL A 109 -23.38 7.11 13.11
C VAL A 109 -22.81 5.71 12.85
N ALA A 110 -23.06 5.11 11.68
CA ALA A 110 -22.55 3.78 11.35
C ALA A 110 -21.01 3.80 11.23
N THR A 111 -20.47 4.74 10.44
CA THR A 111 -19.02 4.95 10.30
C THR A 111 -18.37 5.22 11.66
N ARG A 112 -18.99 6.03 12.53
CA ARG A 112 -18.46 6.33 13.87
C ARG A 112 -18.33 5.09 14.75
N HIS A 113 -19.38 4.29 14.82
CA HIS A 113 -19.36 3.04 15.59
C HIS A 113 -18.33 2.06 15.02
N ALA A 114 -18.23 1.95 13.69
CA ALA A 114 -17.24 1.10 13.05
C ALA A 114 -15.80 1.51 13.41
N LEU A 115 -15.49 2.82 13.44
CA LEU A 115 -14.16 3.31 13.82
C LEU A 115 -13.81 3.09 15.30
N ILE A 116 -14.78 3.19 16.20
CA ILE A 116 -14.57 2.90 17.62
C ILE A 116 -14.26 1.41 17.80
N ALA A 117 -15.04 0.54 17.16
CA ALA A 117 -14.79 -0.90 17.15
C ALA A 117 -13.40 -1.23 16.57
N LEU A 118 -13.07 -0.66 15.42
CA LEU A 118 -11.76 -0.79 14.77
C LEU A 118 -10.62 -0.41 15.70
N SER A 119 -10.73 0.72 16.38
CA SER A 119 -9.69 1.22 17.29
C SER A 119 -9.44 0.27 18.46
N GLN A 120 -10.51 -0.22 19.08
CA GLN A 120 -10.42 -1.16 20.18
C GLN A 120 -9.82 -2.50 19.76
N LEU A 121 -10.28 -3.04 18.62
CA LEU A 121 -9.72 -4.27 18.07
C LEU A 121 -8.25 -4.11 17.65
N HIS A 122 -7.87 -2.95 17.13
CA HIS A 122 -6.47 -2.67 16.81
C HIS A 122 -5.61 -2.52 18.07
N ARG A 123 -6.17 -1.98 19.17
CA ARG A 123 -5.50 -1.94 20.47
C ARG A 123 -5.25 -3.35 21.01
N ASP A 124 -6.20 -4.25 20.87
CA ASP A 124 -6.02 -5.65 21.26
C ASP A 124 -5.06 -6.40 20.32
N PHE A 125 -5.07 -6.07 19.02
CA PHE A 125 -4.14 -6.62 18.04
C PHE A 125 -2.68 -6.25 18.36
N THR A 126 -2.41 -4.97 18.64
CA THR A 126 -1.07 -4.45 18.94
C THR A 126 -0.57 -4.83 20.33
N ASN A 127 -1.48 -5.15 21.26
CA ASN A 127 -1.12 -5.55 22.62
C ASN A 127 -1.37 -7.04 22.84
N THR A 128 -0.31 -7.83 22.71
CA THR A 128 -0.33 -9.30 22.93
C THR A 128 -0.85 -9.71 24.31
N GLN A 129 -0.73 -8.85 25.34
CA GLN A 129 -1.28 -9.12 26.68
C GLN A 129 -2.82 -9.03 26.74
N ARG A 130 -3.45 -8.39 25.76
CA ARG A 130 -4.92 -8.24 25.65
C ARG A 130 -5.54 -9.20 24.64
N GLN A 131 -4.74 -9.92 23.87
CA GLN A 131 -5.23 -10.93 22.93
C GLN A 131 -6.03 -12.00 23.69
N GLY A 132 -7.32 -12.14 23.34
CA GLY A 132 -8.24 -13.08 23.99
C GLY A 132 -9.08 -12.51 25.14
N GLN A 133 -8.90 -11.24 25.52
CA GLN A 133 -9.84 -10.56 26.42
C GLN A 133 -11.12 -10.20 25.66
N HIS A 134 -12.29 -10.47 26.27
CA HIS A 134 -13.57 -10.06 25.68
C HIS A 134 -13.67 -8.52 25.67
N ASN A 135 -13.43 -7.93 24.50
CA ASN A 135 -13.61 -6.49 24.31
C ASN A 135 -15.10 -6.18 24.08
N GLN A 136 -15.84 -6.10 25.18
CA GLN A 136 -17.27 -5.84 25.17
C GLN A 136 -17.64 -4.55 24.43
N LEU A 137 -16.80 -3.51 24.54
CA LEU A 137 -17.00 -2.24 23.86
C LEU A 137 -16.82 -2.37 22.34
N ALA A 138 -15.80 -3.12 21.90
CA ALA A 138 -15.62 -3.41 20.48
C ALA A 138 -16.83 -4.13 19.89
N LEU A 139 -17.35 -5.17 20.57
CA LEU A 139 -18.52 -5.92 20.12
C LEU A 139 -19.78 -5.06 20.06
N GLN A 140 -20.05 -4.27 21.11
CA GLN A 140 -21.20 -3.37 21.16
C GLN A 140 -21.21 -2.38 19.99
N HIS A 141 -20.06 -1.77 19.70
CA HIS A 141 -19.94 -0.82 18.60
C HIS A 141 -19.91 -1.50 17.23
N TYR A 142 -19.36 -2.70 17.10
CA TYR A 142 -19.44 -3.50 15.87
C TYR A 142 -20.91 -3.82 15.53
N ASP A 143 -21.69 -4.32 16.49
CA ASP A 143 -23.12 -4.61 16.31
C ASP A 143 -23.96 -3.34 16.06
N ALA A 144 -23.63 -2.24 16.72
CA ALA A 144 -24.29 -0.96 16.51
C ALA A 144 -23.99 -0.39 15.10
N ALA A 145 -22.77 -0.57 14.60
CA ALA A 145 -22.37 -0.17 13.25
C ALA A 145 -23.16 -0.96 12.21
N ILE A 146 -23.25 -2.29 12.34
CA ILE A 146 -24.03 -3.14 11.44
C ILE A 146 -25.50 -2.72 11.39
N ARG A 147 -26.14 -2.58 12.57
CA ARG A 147 -27.56 -2.17 12.65
C ARG A 147 -27.80 -0.81 12.01
N SER A 148 -26.93 0.15 12.28
CA SER A 148 -27.04 1.52 11.73
C SER A 148 -26.83 1.51 10.21
N HIS A 149 -25.87 0.73 9.72
CA HIS A 149 -25.58 0.59 8.29
C HIS A 149 -26.77 -0.04 7.54
N ILE A 150 -27.34 -1.14 8.04
CA ILE A 150 -28.52 -1.79 7.44
C ILE A 150 -29.72 -0.83 7.39
N ASN A 151 -29.96 -0.10 8.49
CA ASN A 151 -31.04 0.89 8.54
C ASN A 151 -30.83 2.03 7.53
N SER A 152 -29.58 2.48 7.35
CA SER A 152 -29.24 3.50 6.36
C SER A 152 -29.38 3.03 4.92
N VAL A 153 -29.10 1.75 4.64
CA VAL A 153 -29.19 1.16 3.29
C VAL A 153 -30.63 0.79 2.91
N SER A 154 -31.45 0.38 3.89
CA SER A 154 -32.86 0.01 3.67
C SER A 154 -33.81 1.20 3.49
N GLY A 155 -33.40 2.41 3.90
CA GLY A 155 -34.14 3.64 3.67
C GLY A 155 -34.13 4.05 2.19
N LYS A 156 -35.30 4.17 1.55
CA LYS A 156 -35.50 4.54 0.13
C LYS A 156 -35.09 5.99 -0.25
N ILE A 157 -34.03 6.56 0.31
CA ILE A 157 -33.53 7.90 -0.06
C ILE A 157 -32.21 7.75 -0.80
N LYS A 158 -32.30 7.95 -2.12
CA LYS A 158 -31.18 8.15 -3.05
C LYS A 158 -30.39 9.38 -2.62
N ASP A 159 -29.11 9.22 -2.23
CA ASP A 159 -28.13 10.30 -2.29
C ASP A 159 -26.69 9.76 -2.30
N ARG A 160 -25.79 10.45 -3.01
CA ARG A 160 -24.35 10.13 -3.13
C ARG A 160 -23.61 10.01 -1.78
N ILE A 161 -24.14 10.66 -0.74
CA ILE A 161 -23.61 10.62 0.63
C ILE A 161 -23.75 9.21 1.23
N ASN A 162 -24.84 8.50 0.91
CA ASN A 162 -25.07 7.13 1.37
C ASN A 162 -24.06 6.15 0.75
N SER A 163 -23.65 6.37 -0.51
CA SER A 163 -22.60 5.56 -1.15
C SER A 163 -21.24 5.79 -0.50
N SER A 164 -20.89 7.03 -0.16
CA SER A 164 -19.60 7.35 0.49
C SER A 164 -19.51 6.82 1.93
N SER A 165 -20.55 7.01 2.73
CA SER A 165 -20.63 6.43 4.09
C SER A 165 -20.58 4.90 4.03
N ALA A 166 -21.32 4.28 3.09
CA ALA A 166 -21.33 2.83 2.97
C ALA A 166 -19.97 2.26 2.57
N MET A 167 -19.29 2.88 1.61
CA MET A 167 -17.93 2.47 1.20
C MET A 167 -16.90 2.65 2.30
N THR A 168 -16.95 3.77 3.03
CA THR A 168 -16.04 4.03 4.15
C THR A 168 -16.25 3.02 5.26
N THR A 169 -17.51 2.75 5.61
CA THR A 169 -17.89 1.73 6.60
C THR A 169 -17.41 0.34 6.15
N ALA A 170 -17.57 -0.02 4.87
CA ALA A 170 -17.10 -1.28 4.32
C ALA A 170 -15.56 -1.43 4.40
N ILE A 171 -14.79 -0.39 4.06
CA ILE A 171 -13.32 -0.40 4.20
C ILE A 171 -12.90 -0.61 5.66
N VAL A 172 -13.59 0.05 6.60
CA VAL A 172 -13.33 -0.13 8.03
C VAL A 172 -13.64 -1.57 8.46
N PHE A 173 -14.76 -2.14 8.02
CA PHE A 173 -15.09 -3.54 8.29
C PHE A 173 -14.06 -4.50 7.68
N ILE A 174 -13.59 -4.26 6.46
CA ILE A 174 -12.51 -5.06 5.85
C ILE A 174 -11.28 -5.07 6.77
N CYS A 175 -10.87 -3.92 7.30
CA CYS A 175 -9.73 -3.85 8.22
C CYS A 175 -9.98 -4.66 9.50
N ILE A 176 -11.20 -4.59 10.06
CA ILE A 176 -11.60 -5.39 11.23
C ILE A 176 -11.52 -6.88 10.93
N GLU A 177 -12.14 -7.34 9.84
CA GLU A 177 -12.16 -8.75 9.45
C GLU A 177 -10.74 -9.28 9.23
N ILE A 178 -9.84 -8.49 8.63
CA ILE A 178 -8.44 -8.85 8.43
C ILE A 178 -7.72 -9.02 9.78
N MET A 179 -7.84 -8.05 10.70
CA MET A 179 -7.19 -8.14 12.01
C MET A 179 -7.71 -9.31 12.86
N GLN A 180 -8.98 -9.68 12.67
CA GLN A 180 -9.59 -10.85 13.32
C GLN A 180 -9.23 -12.18 12.62
N GLY A 181 -8.59 -12.14 11.44
CA GLY A 181 -8.24 -13.33 10.66
C GLY A 181 -9.39 -13.91 9.82
N HIS A 182 -10.52 -13.22 9.71
CA HIS A 182 -11.68 -13.62 8.91
C HIS A 182 -11.53 -13.22 7.44
N LEU A 183 -10.51 -13.77 6.77
CA LEU A 183 -10.13 -13.36 5.41
C LEU A 183 -11.24 -13.57 4.36
N ALA A 184 -12.10 -14.60 4.49
CA ALA A 184 -13.21 -14.82 3.57
C ALA A 184 -14.24 -13.68 3.63
N SER A 185 -14.58 -13.23 4.84
CA SER A 185 -15.47 -12.09 5.05
C SER A 185 -14.85 -10.82 4.49
N ALA A 186 -13.56 -10.59 4.74
CA ALA A 186 -12.82 -9.45 4.20
C ALA A 186 -12.83 -9.42 2.66
N VAL A 187 -12.57 -10.55 2.01
CA VAL A 187 -12.60 -10.68 0.54
C VAL A 187 -14.01 -10.47 0.01
N SER A 188 -15.04 -11.04 0.66
CA SER A 188 -16.43 -10.82 0.26
C SER A 188 -16.80 -9.34 0.35
N LEU A 189 -16.49 -8.66 1.46
CA LEU A 189 -16.72 -7.21 1.61
C LEU A 189 -15.98 -6.39 0.56
N LEU A 190 -14.75 -6.79 0.21
CA LEU A 190 -13.97 -6.15 -0.85
C LEU A 190 -14.66 -6.30 -2.22
N GLN A 191 -15.14 -7.49 -2.56
CA GLN A 191 -15.87 -7.74 -3.81
C GLN A 191 -17.13 -6.89 -3.91
N HIS A 192 -17.92 -6.79 -2.84
CA HIS A 192 -19.09 -5.91 -2.80
C HIS A 192 -18.70 -4.43 -2.93
N SER A 193 -17.63 -4.00 -2.27
CA SER A 193 -17.13 -2.61 -2.34
C SER A 193 -16.70 -2.21 -3.75
N VAL A 194 -16.14 -3.15 -4.52
CA VAL A 194 -15.78 -2.94 -5.93
C VAL A 194 -17.01 -2.78 -6.81
N ALA A 195 -18.05 -3.60 -6.59
CA ALA A 195 -19.32 -3.49 -7.32
C ALA A 195 -20.05 -2.16 -7.05
N MET A 196 -19.77 -1.51 -5.92
CA MET A 196 -20.33 -0.20 -5.55
C MET A 196 -19.57 1.00 -6.13
N LEU A 197 -18.39 0.79 -6.74
CA LEU A 197 -17.64 1.88 -7.38
C LEU A 197 -18.42 2.43 -8.57
N PRO A 198 -18.61 3.76 -8.68
CA PRO A 198 -19.33 4.35 -9.82
C PRO A 198 -18.53 4.12 -11.11
N SER A 199 -19.25 3.76 -12.19
CA SER A 199 -18.68 3.64 -13.53
C SER A 199 -18.00 4.96 -13.93
N SER A 200 -16.78 4.85 -14.49
CA SER A 200 -15.85 5.91 -14.89
C SER A 200 -16.52 7.24 -15.27
N GLY A 201 -16.48 8.26 -14.39
CA GLY A 201 -17.02 9.59 -14.72
C GLY A 201 -17.35 10.58 -13.59
N SER A 202 -17.10 10.29 -12.30
CA SER A 202 -17.38 11.23 -11.21
C SER A 202 -16.13 11.64 -10.42
N GLN A 203 -16.05 12.90 -10.00
CA GLN A 203 -14.89 13.51 -9.30
C GLN A 203 -14.50 12.86 -7.96
N GLN A 204 -15.29 11.91 -7.42
CA GLN A 204 -15.00 11.18 -6.17
C GLN A 204 -14.27 9.83 -6.37
N VAL A 205 -14.03 9.42 -7.62
CA VAL A 205 -13.43 8.13 -7.99
C VAL A 205 -12.01 7.88 -7.44
N PRO A 206 -11.07 8.85 -7.29
CA PRO A 206 -9.66 8.50 -7.06
C PRO A 206 -9.32 7.99 -5.66
N LEU A 207 -10.14 8.26 -4.64
CA LEU A 207 -9.82 8.03 -3.23
C LEU A 207 -10.08 6.59 -2.79
N TYR A 208 -11.32 6.12 -2.97
CA TYR A 208 -11.70 4.76 -2.64
C TYR A 208 -11.07 3.75 -3.62
N GLU A 209 -10.96 4.13 -4.89
CA GLU A 209 -10.30 3.30 -5.91
C GLU A 209 -8.85 3.00 -5.53
N ASP A 210 -8.11 3.94 -4.93
CA ASP A 210 -6.72 3.71 -4.49
C ASP A 210 -6.65 2.65 -3.37
N ILE A 211 -7.46 2.78 -2.32
CA ILE A 211 -7.46 1.81 -1.20
C ILE A 211 -7.99 0.45 -1.64
N ILE A 212 -9.08 0.43 -2.41
CA ILE A 212 -9.66 -0.80 -2.95
C ILE A 212 -8.66 -1.49 -3.89
N SER A 213 -7.97 -0.73 -4.75
CA SER A 213 -6.94 -1.29 -5.64
C SER A 213 -5.78 -1.88 -4.84
N ARG A 214 -5.32 -1.23 -3.77
CA ARG A 214 -4.27 -1.78 -2.89
C ARG A 214 -4.73 -3.10 -2.25
N LEU A 215 -5.94 -3.13 -1.69
CA LEU A 215 -6.54 -4.33 -1.11
C LEU A 215 -6.74 -5.44 -2.15
N GLN A 216 -7.14 -5.10 -3.38
CA GLN A 216 -7.26 -6.06 -4.47
C GLN A 216 -5.90 -6.63 -4.91
N ILE A 217 -4.85 -5.82 -4.95
CA ILE A 217 -3.48 -6.29 -5.23
C ILE A 217 -3.05 -7.29 -4.16
N HIS A 218 -3.29 -6.98 -2.88
CA HIS A 218 -3.06 -7.93 -1.79
C HIS A 218 -3.85 -9.21 -1.99
N ALA A 219 -5.14 -9.12 -2.29
CA ALA A 219 -6.01 -10.29 -2.45
C ALA A 219 -5.56 -11.18 -3.61
N ARG A 220 -5.26 -10.59 -4.78
CA ARG A 220 -4.78 -11.30 -5.98
C ARG A 220 -3.44 -11.99 -5.76
N ARG A 221 -2.56 -11.41 -4.94
CA ARG A 221 -1.24 -12.00 -4.63
C ARG A 221 -1.30 -13.02 -3.49
N SER A 222 -2.29 -12.90 -2.60
CA SER A 222 -2.44 -13.79 -1.45
C SER A 222 -3.23 -15.05 -1.75
N ILE A 223 -4.24 -14.94 -2.62
CA ILE A 223 -5.23 -15.97 -2.90
C ILE A 223 -5.23 -16.17 -4.41
N ASP A 224 -4.81 -17.35 -4.89
CA ASP A 224 -4.86 -17.64 -6.32
C ASP A 224 -6.32 -17.68 -6.83
N GLN A 225 -6.46 -17.47 -8.14
CA GLN A 225 -7.65 -17.08 -8.93
C GLN A 225 -8.98 -17.80 -8.65
N ASP A 226 -9.00 -18.95 -8.00
CA ASP A 226 -10.20 -19.79 -7.81
C ASP A 226 -11.28 -19.14 -6.92
N MET A 227 -10.93 -18.22 -6.01
CA MET A 227 -11.94 -17.44 -5.25
C MET A 227 -12.46 -16.20 -5.98
N PHE A 228 -11.78 -15.72 -7.01
CA PHE A 228 -12.18 -14.53 -7.78
C PHE A 228 -12.85 -14.83 -9.12
N GLY A 229 -12.78 -16.09 -9.58
CA GLY A 229 -13.44 -16.54 -10.80
C GLY A 229 -12.78 -16.00 -12.07
N SER A 230 -12.44 -16.93 -12.96
CA SER A 230 -12.03 -16.74 -14.36
C SER A 230 -10.54 -16.50 -14.63
N ASN A 231 -10.08 -17.19 -15.69
CA ASN A 231 -8.75 -17.20 -16.27
C ASN A 231 -8.19 -15.80 -16.61
N PRO A 232 -6.85 -15.64 -16.63
CA PRO A 232 -6.17 -14.38 -16.94
C PRO A 232 -6.16 -14.00 -18.43
N SER A 233 -7.11 -14.47 -19.27
CA SER A 233 -7.01 -14.27 -20.73
C SER A 233 -7.98 -13.29 -21.38
N GLU A 234 -8.98 -12.70 -20.71
CA GLU A 234 -9.99 -11.90 -21.45
C GLU A 234 -10.47 -10.56 -20.86
N HIS A 235 -9.93 -10.08 -19.72
CA HIS A 235 -10.34 -8.77 -19.16
C HIS A 235 -9.17 -7.87 -18.73
N GLU A 236 -8.12 -7.79 -19.54
CA GLU A 236 -7.39 -6.52 -19.68
C GLU A 236 -8.23 -5.54 -20.51
N THR A 237 -9.38 -5.12 -19.98
CA THR A 237 -10.06 -3.94 -20.51
C THR A 237 -9.22 -2.72 -20.13
N LYS A 238 -8.71 -2.06 -21.17
CA LYS A 238 -7.82 -0.91 -21.27
C LYS A 238 -8.14 0.32 -20.39
N GLU A 239 -9.07 0.27 -19.45
CA GLU A 239 -9.57 1.46 -18.73
C GLU A 239 -8.98 1.68 -17.33
N GLY A 240 -8.30 0.70 -16.73
CA GLY A 240 -7.48 0.93 -15.52
C GLY A 240 -6.17 1.69 -15.78
N SER A 241 -5.88 2.00 -17.04
CA SER A 241 -4.60 2.53 -17.54
C SER A 241 -4.35 4.02 -17.24
N SER A 242 -5.32 4.74 -16.68
CA SER A 242 -5.19 6.20 -16.56
C SER A 242 -4.29 6.65 -15.39
N LYS A 243 -4.35 5.99 -14.23
CA LYS A 243 -3.44 6.28 -13.09
C LYS A 243 -2.14 5.47 -13.13
N TYR A 244 -2.18 4.28 -13.74
CA TYR A 244 -1.03 3.41 -13.94
C TYR A 244 -0.28 3.67 -15.25
N LYS A 245 -0.58 4.78 -15.94
CA LYS A 245 0.21 5.25 -17.08
C LYS A 245 1.69 5.34 -16.70
N ALA A 246 2.02 5.80 -15.49
CA ALA A 246 3.40 5.79 -14.97
C ALA A 246 4.02 4.38 -14.76
N LEU A 247 3.21 3.35 -14.51
CA LEU A 247 3.68 1.96 -14.39
C LEU A 247 3.83 1.29 -15.77
N GLY A 248 2.96 1.64 -16.72
CA GLY A 248 3.10 1.28 -18.13
C GLY A 248 4.28 2.00 -18.80
N ASP A 249 4.48 3.28 -18.49
CA ASP A 249 5.64 4.09 -18.86
C ASP A 249 6.91 3.54 -18.20
N TRP A 250 6.81 2.96 -16.99
CA TRP A 250 7.91 2.28 -16.32
C TRP A 250 8.23 0.91 -16.92
N ARG A 251 7.24 0.08 -17.24
CA ARG A 251 7.47 -1.21 -17.93
C ARG A 251 8.05 -0.96 -19.31
N ALA A 252 7.54 0.04 -20.04
CA ALA A 252 8.13 0.53 -21.28
C ALA A 252 9.53 1.14 -21.08
N SER A 253 9.77 1.88 -19.99
CA SER A 253 11.09 2.41 -19.65
C SER A 253 12.08 1.33 -19.25
N CYS A 254 11.65 0.26 -18.57
CA CYS A 254 12.46 -0.93 -18.27
C CYS A 254 12.78 -1.70 -19.53
N GLN A 255 11.78 -1.93 -20.39
CA GLN A 255 12.00 -2.57 -21.69
C GLN A 255 12.91 -1.71 -22.57
N ALA A 256 12.77 -0.39 -22.55
CA ALA A 256 13.69 0.54 -23.21
C ALA A 256 15.09 0.49 -22.60
N LEU A 257 15.22 0.51 -21.26
CA LEU A 257 16.51 0.36 -20.58
C LEU A 257 17.17 -0.99 -20.87
N LEU A 258 16.40 -2.08 -20.91
CA LEU A 258 16.89 -3.43 -21.24
C LEU A 258 17.30 -3.53 -22.71
N LYS A 259 16.58 -2.87 -23.62
CA LYS A 259 16.90 -2.75 -25.05
C LYS A 259 18.12 -1.86 -25.29
N ASP A 260 18.23 -0.75 -24.56
CA ASP A 260 19.39 0.14 -24.56
C ASP A 260 20.60 -0.54 -23.92
N CYS A 261 20.40 -1.36 -22.88
CA CYS A 261 21.45 -2.23 -22.34
C CYS A 261 21.93 -3.22 -23.40
N ALA A 262 21.03 -3.84 -24.17
CA ALA A 262 21.42 -4.72 -25.27
C ALA A 262 22.17 -3.98 -26.38
N ALA A 263 21.84 -2.71 -26.63
CA ALA A 263 22.52 -1.84 -27.60
C ALA A 263 23.87 -1.28 -27.11
N ILE A 264 24.00 -1.01 -25.81
CA ILE A 264 25.20 -0.44 -25.16
C ILE A 264 26.23 -1.53 -24.84
N PHE A 265 25.78 -2.76 -24.58
CA PHE A 265 26.63 -3.81 -24.02
C PHE A 265 27.06 -4.94 -24.97
N GLY A 266 26.59 -4.98 -26.23
CA GLY A 266 27.08 -5.94 -27.23
C GLY A 266 26.88 -7.42 -26.85
N GLU A 267 27.73 -8.31 -27.39
CA GLU A 267 27.75 -9.78 -27.13
C GLU A 267 28.20 -10.15 -25.69
N LEU A 268 27.54 -9.62 -24.67
CA LEU A 268 27.72 -10.09 -23.30
C LEU A 268 26.75 -11.22 -22.99
N THR A 269 27.23 -12.17 -22.19
CA THR A 269 26.40 -13.23 -21.63
C THR A 269 25.30 -12.65 -20.74
N LEU A 270 24.19 -13.37 -20.59
CA LEU A 270 23.07 -12.95 -19.74
C LEU A 270 23.53 -12.67 -18.29
N GLU A 271 24.51 -13.42 -17.80
CA GLU A 271 25.12 -13.26 -16.47
C GLU A 271 25.84 -11.90 -16.33
N GLU A 272 26.59 -11.48 -17.34
CA GLU A 272 27.27 -10.17 -17.37
C GLU A 272 26.28 -8.99 -17.49
N ARG A 273 25.16 -9.18 -18.19
CA ARG A 273 24.06 -8.20 -18.25
C ARG A 273 23.38 -8.04 -16.90
N ILE A 274 23.12 -9.13 -16.17
CA ILE A 274 22.57 -9.12 -14.81
C ILE A 274 23.52 -8.38 -13.85
N GLN A 275 24.83 -8.66 -13.93
CA GLN A 275 25.83 -8.02 -13.07
C GLN A 275 25.93 -6.49 -13.31
N ARG A 276 25.83 -6.03 -14.57
CA ARG A 276 25.82 -4.60 -14.91
C ARG A 276 24.51 -3.89 -14.54
N LEU A 277 23.36 -4.57 -14.68
CA LEU A 277 22.08 -4.08 -14.17
C LEU A 277 22.12 -3.92 -12.65
N CYS A 278 22.74 -4.85 -11.91
CA CYS A 278 22.94 -4.71 -10.47
C CYS A 278 23.75 -3.46 -10.09
N ILE A 279 24.72 -3.06 -10.91
CA ILE A 279 25.52 -1.83 -10.71
C ILE A 279 24.72 -0.58 -11.07
N MET A 280 23.98 -0.57 -12.18
CA MET A 280 23.15 0.59 -12.58
C MET A 280 21.93 0.81 -11.68
N LEU A 281 21.34 -0.28 -11.19
CA LEU A 281 20.28 -0.26 -10.17
C LEU A 281 20.88 -0.05 -8.76
N GLY A 282 22.20 -0.13 -8.62
CA GLY A 282 22.94 0.11 -7.39
C GLY A 282 23.02 1.58 -7.02
N VAL A 283 22.29 1.95 -5.96
CA VAL A 283 22.74 2.90 -4.92
C VAL A 283 23.29 4.24 -5.45
N SER A 284 22.58 4.92 -6.36
CA SER A 284 22.74 6.37 -6.36
C SER A 284 21.95 6.88 -5.18
N LYS A 285 22.64 7.26 -4.09
CA LYS A 285 22.10 8.20 -3.10
C LYS A 285 21.56 9.35 -3.94
N VAL A 286 20.23 9.40 -4.14
CA VAL A 286 19.62 10.63 -4.62
C VAL A 286 20.05 11.66 -3.59
N ALA A 287 20.84 12.64 -4.02
CA ALA A 287 21.29 13.71 -3.17
C ALA A 287 20.05 14.53 -2.80
N HIS A 288 19.32 14.06 -1.79
CA HIS A 288 18.28 14.85 -1.17
C HIS A 288 18.99 15.96 -0.42
N THR A 289 18.61 17.20 -0.71
CA THR A 289 19.08 18.41 -0.02
C THR A 289 18.71 18.42 1.47
N THR A 290 17.92 17.45 1.92
CA THR A 290 17.50 17.19 3.30
C THR A 290 17.45 15.66 3.53
N GLN A 291 17.79 15.19 4.75
CA GLN A 291 17.67 13.76 5.07
C GLN A 291 16.20 13.33 4.97
N PRO A 292 15.86 12.27 4.20
CA PRO A 292 14.48 11.82 4.06
C PRO A 292 13.92 11.31 5.39
N ILE A 293 12.63 11.55 5.62
CA ILE A 293 11.94 11.12 6.85
C ILE A 293 11.90 9.57 6.85
N PRO A 294 11.94 8.87 8.02
CA PRO A 294 11.96 7.40 8.07
C PRO A 294 10.88 6.72 7.23
N ARG A 295 9.67 7.29 7.17
CA ARG A 295 8.54 6.81 6.35
C ARG A 295 8.83 6.87 4.84
N GLU A 296 9.48 7.93 4.37
CA GLU A 296 9.86 8.09 2.95
C GLU A 296 10.97 7.12 2.58
N THR A 297 11.94 6.93 3.47
CA THR A 297 12.98 5.91 3.32
C THR A 297 12.38 4.50 3.25
N ALA A 298 11.41 4.21 4.11
CA ALA A 298 10.70 2.93 4.09
C ALA A 298 9.91 2.73 2.78
N ALA A 299 9.22 3.77 2.30
CA ALA A 299 8.52 3.76 1.02
C ALA A 299 9.47 3.48 -0.15
N HIS A 300 10.61 4.19 -0.18
CA HIS A 300 11.64 4.04 -1.20
C HIS A 300 12.18 2.62 -1.26
N ASN A 301 12.50 2.03 -0.11
CA ASN A 301 12.98 0.66 -0.02
C ASN A 301 11.95 -0.34 -0.57
N VAL A 302 10.67 -0.19 -0.22
CA VAL A 302 9.58 -1.06 -0.73
C VAL A 302 9.43 -0.95 -2.25
N LEU A 303 9.47 0.27 -2.79
CA LEU A 303 9.43 0.49 -4.23
C LEU A 303 10.65 -0.13 -4.93
N HIS A 304 11.82 -0.01 -4.32
CA HIS A 304 13.05 -0.58 -4.85
C HIS A 304 12.99 -2.12 -4.84
N MET A 305 12.55 -2.74 -3.75
CA MET A 305 12.32 -4.19 -3.69
C MET A 305 11.38 -4.66 -4.81
N ARG A 306 10.28 -3.95 -5.02
CA ARG A 306 9.31 -4.26 -6.09
C ARG A 306 9.92 -4.10 -7.48
N ARG A 307 10.73 -3.07 -7.70
CA ARG A 307 11.44 -2.84 -8.97
C ARG A 307 12.40 -3.98 -9.29
N LEU A 308 13.14 -4.48 -8.29
CA LEU A 308 14.06 -5.60 -8.46
C LEU A 308 13.31 -6.89 -8.82
N LEU A 309 12.16 -7.15 -8.17
CA LEU A 309 11.31 -8.30 -8.50
C LEU A 309 10.74 -8.23 -9.92
N GLU A 310 10.20 -7.07 -10.32
CA GLU A 310 9.70 -6.90 -11.68
C GLU A 310 10.80 -7.12 -12.72
N THR A 311 12.05 -6.73 -12.39
CA THR A 311 13.21 -6.98 -13.26
C THR A 311 13.46 -8.49 -13.40
N THR A 312 13.37 -9.27 -12.32
CA THR A 312 13.51 -10.73 -12.40
C THR A 312 12.38 -11.38 -13.19
N ASP A 313 11.16 -10.85 -13.09
CA ASP A 313 10.00 -11.35 -13.83
C ASP A 313 10.17 -11.13 -15.34
N ILE A 314 10.55 -9.92 -15.76
CA ILE A 314 10.81 -9.60 -17.17
C ILE A 314 11.92 -10.48 -17.75
N LEU A 315 13.03 -10.66 -17.03
CA LEU A 315 14.14 -11.50 -17.50
C LEU A 315 13.73 -12.99 -17.58
N THR A 316 12.81 -13.43 -16.73
CA THR A 316 12.25 -14.79 -16.80
C THR A 316 11.30 -14.94 -17.99
N GLU A 317 10.50 -13.91 -18.31
CA GLU A 317 9.65 -13.87 -19.51
C GLU A 317 10.49 -13.94 -20.81
N GLU A 318 11.62 -13.22 -20.89
CA GLU A 318 12.55 -13.31 -22.03
C GLU A 318 13.10 -14.74 -22.22
N ALA A 319 13.26 -15.48 -21.12
CA ALA A 319 13.71 -16.86 -21.10
C ALA A 319 12.59 -17.89 -21.34
N ALA A 320 11.34 -17.47 -21.60
CA ALA A 320 10.18 -18.36 -21.67
C ALA A 320 10.31 -19.49 -22.72
N ASN A 321 11.03 -19.24 -23.82
CA ASN A 321 11.23 -20.21 -24.90
C ASN A 321 12.40 -21.17 -24.67
N LEU A 322 13.14 -21.05 -23.55
CA LEU A 322 14.25 -21.93 -23.22
C LEU A 322 13.75 -23.24 -22.59
N SER A 323 14.62 -24.25 -22.53
CA SER A 323 14.34 -25.47 -21.76
C SER A 323 14.25 -25.16 -20.26
N GLU A 324 13.50 -25.98 -19.51
CA GLU A 324 13.31 -25.78 -18.06
C GLU A 324 14.64 -25.74 -17.29
N ASP A 325 15.64 -26.55 -17.67
CA ASP A 325 16.97 -26.53 -17.08
C ASP A 325 17.67 -25.17 -17.25
N LYS A 326 17.50 -24.55 -18.43
CA LYS A 326 18.07 -23.22 -18.72
C LYS A 326 17.32 -22.13 -17.97
N LYS A 327 15.98 -22.21 -17.88
CA LYS A 327 15.18 -21.30 -17.06
C LYS A 327 15.60 -21.37 -15.60
N ALA A 328 15.77 -22.58 -15.06
CA ALA A 328 16.22 -22.80 -13.70
C ALA A 328 17.61 -22.20 -13.43
N ALA A 329 18.56 -22.35 -14.37
CA ALA A 329 19.89 -21.75 -14.27
C ALA A 329 19.83 -20.21 -14.28
N ILE A 330 18.96 -19.62 -15.10
CA ILE A 330 18.75 -18.16 -15.15
C ILE A 330 18.17 -17.66 -13.81
N THR A 331 17.14 -18.32 -13.29
CA THR A 331 16.57 -17.94 -11.98
C THR A 331 17.58 -18.05 -10.85
N ASP A 332 18.42 -19.10 -10.86
CA ASP A 332 19.50 -19.26 -9.87
C ASP A 332 20.54 -18.13 -9.96
N SER A 333 20.77 -17.58 -11.16
CA SER A 333 21.69 -16.45 -11.38
C SER A 333 21.20 -15.11 -10.81
N PHE A 334 19.90 -14.99 -10.47
CA PHE A 334 19.35 -13.78 -9.84
C PHE A 334 19.68 -13.63 -8.35
N LEU A 335 20.44 -14.55 -7.76
CA LEU A 335 20.83 -14.52 -6.34
C LEU A 335 21.34 -13.15 -5.84
N PRO A 336 22.16 -12.38 -6.58
CA PRO A 336 22.56 -11.03 -6.15
C PRO A 336 21.38 -10.06 -5.99
N LEU A 337 20.40 -10.09 -6.90
CA LEU A 337 19.19 -9.27 -6.84
C LEU A 337 18.34 -9.66 -5.64
N TYR A 338 18.18 -10.96 -5.39
CA TYR A 338 17.46 -11.49 -4.24
C TYR A 338 18.12 -11.10 -2.90
N ARG A 339 19.45 -11.13 -2.81
CA ARG A 339 20.19 -10.64 -1.63
C ARG A 339 19.96 -9.14 -1.41
N ALA A 340 19.91 -8.34 -2.47
CA ALA A 340 19.59 -6.91 -2.38
C ALA A 340 18.16 -6.67 -1.86
N ILE A 341 17.17 -7.42 -2.36
CA ILE A 341 15.77 -7.33 -1.88
C ILE A 341 15.69 -7.66 -0.39
N VAL A 342 16.31 -8.76 0.04
CA VAL A 342 16.29 -9.19 1.46
C VAL A 342 17.00 -8.17 2.36
N SER A 343 18.11 -7.58 1.90
CA SER A 343 18.82 -6.52 2.63
C SER A 343 17.98 -5.24 2.78
N LEU A 344 17.28 -4.83 1.71
CA LEU A 344 16.33 -3.70 1.76
C LEU A 344 15.17 -3.98 2.72
N ALA A 345 14.63 -5.20 2.73
CA ALA A 345 13.57 -5.62 3.64
C ALA A 345 14.04 -5.57 5.11
N GLN A 346 15.22 -6.13 5.39
CA GLN A 346 15.84 -6.12 6.72
C GLN A 346 16.06 -4.69 7.22
N THR A 347 16.59 -3.81 6.35
CA THR A 347 16.75 -2.39 6.66
C THR A 347 15.41 -1.71 6.94
N ASN A 348 14.36 -2.04 6.18
CA ASN A 348 13.01 -1.50 6.37
C ASN A 348 12.41 -1.89 7.73
N LEU A 349 12.75 -3.10 8.22
CA LEU A 349 12.33 -3.61 9.52
C LEU A 349 13.19 -3.06 10.68
N GLY A 350 14.28 -2.33 10.39
CA GLY A 350 15.21 -1.86 11.41
C GLY A 350 16.00 -2.98 12.09
N LEU A 351 16.13 -4.13 11.44
CA LEU A 351 16.85 -5.29 11.97
C LEU A 351 18.30 -5.29 11.45
N SER A 352 19.24 -5.70 12.28
CA SER A 352 20.66 -5.89 11.96
C SER A 352 20.99 -7.37 11.81
N ASP A 353 22.14 -7.71 11.21
CA ASP A 353 22.58 -9.11 11.12
C ASP A 353 22.94 -9.70 12.49
N SER A 354 23.29 -8.84 13.47
CA SER A 354 23.48 -9.23 14.87
C SER A 354 22.16 -9.55 15.60
N ASP A 355 21.01 -9.09 15.09
CA ASP A 355 19.70 -9.35 15.68
C ASP A 355 19.21 -10.79 15.47
N ALA A 356 20.02 -11.68 14.87
CA ALA A 356 19.80 -13.12 14.92
C ALA A 356 19.75 -13.66 16.38
N LEU A 357 20.28 -12.90 17.34
CA LEU A 357 20.19 -13.16 18.79
C LEU A 357 18.98 -12.49 19.47
N GLN A 358 18.16 -11.68 18.76
CA GLN A 358 16.91 -11.18 19.33
C GLN A 358 15.96 -12.35 19.53
N VAL A 359 15.67 -12.64 20.81
CA VAL A 359 14.80 -13.76 21.21
C VAL A 359 13.32 -13.42 20.98
N SER A 360 12.95 -12.14 20.87
CA SER A 360 11.55 -11.70 20.82
C SER A 360 11.20 -10.98 19.51
N PRO A 361 10.09 -11.36 18.84
CA PRO A 361 9.58 -10.65 17.67
C PRO A 361 9.27 -9.17 17.95
N LEU A 362 9.23 -8.36 16.89
CA LEU A 362 8.75 -6.98 16.94
C LEU A 362 7.29 -6.92 17.44
N ALA A 363 6.88 -5.74 17.91
CA ALA A 363 5.48 -5.51 18.28
C ALA A 363 4.55 -5.72 17.08
N PRO A 364 3.34 -6.28 17.27
CA PRO A 364 2.40 -6.48 16.18
C PRO A 364 2.09 -5.16 15.47
N SER A 365 2.07 -5.18 14.14
CA SER A 365 1.77 -3.99 13.32
C SER A 365 0.83 -4.32 12.16
N PHE A 366 0.01 -3.34 11.77
CA PHE A 366 -0.94 -3.48 10.67
C PHE A 366 -0.78 -2.33 9.67
N SER A 367 -0.77 -2.63 8.38
CA SER A 367 -0.72 -1.63 7.31
C SER A 367 -1.56 -2.08 6.14
N LEU A 368 -2.27 -1.16 5.46
CA LEU A 368 -2.94 -1.44 4.19
C LEU A 368 -2.00 -1.32 2.98
N ASP A 369 -0.86 -0.69 3.16
CA ASP A 369 0.17 -0.60 2.13
C ASP A 369 0.96 -1.90 1.97
N MET A 370 1.43 -2.12 0.73
CA MET A 370 2.47 -3.11 0.46
C MET A 370 3.72 -2.78 1.28
N GLY A 371 4.30 -3.79 1.93
CA GLY A 371 5.55 -3.66 2.66
C GLY A 371 6.55 -4.72 2.22
N VAL A 372 7.10 -5.43 3.20
CA VAL A 372 8.19 -6.40 3.02
C VAL A 372 7.69 -7.84 2.85
N ILE A 373 6.48 -8.17 3.31
CA ILE A 373 5.99 -9.57 3.30
C ILE A 373 5.91 -10.10 1.87
N GLY A 374 5.25 -9.36 0.98
CA GLY A 374 5.11 -9.73 -0.43
C GLY A 374 6.47 -9.96 -1.11
N PRO A 375 7.40 -8.99 -1.08
CA PRO A 375 8.72 -9.18 -1.67
C PRO A 375 9.52 -10.35 -1.10
N LEU A 376 9.53 -10.52 0.23
CA LEU A 376 10.22 -11.63 0.89
C LEU A 376 9.66 -12.99 0.44
N TYR A 377 8.33 -13.09 0.37
CA TYR A 377 7.67 -14.28 -0.14
C TYR A 377 8.01 -14.58 -1.61
N GLU A 378 7.96 -13.58 -2.49
CA GLU A 378 8.32 -13.78 -3.89
C GLU A 378 9.77 -14.23 -4.05
N VAL A 379 10.71 -13.63 -3.30
CA VAL A 379 12.11 -14.10 -3.32
C VAL A 379 12.20 -15.56 -2.87
N SER A 380 11.49 -15.95 -1.80
CA SER A 380 11.58 -17.31 -1.27
C SER A 380 11.08 -18.41 -2.22
N ARG A 381 10.14 -18.09 -3.12
CA ARG A 381 9.65 -19.00 -4.17
C ARG A 381 10.67 -19.21 -5.28
N HIS A 382 11.31 -18.12 -5.71
CA HIS A 382 12.14 -18.15 -6.90
C HIS A 382 13.59 -18.49 -6.57
N CYS A 383 14.08 -18.01 -5.42
CA CYS A 383 15.42 -18.29 -4.92
C CYS A 383 15.46 -19.62 -4.17
N ARG A 384 16.42 -20.48 -4.54
CA ARG A 384 16.67 -21.78 -3.89
C ARG A 384 17.93 -21.81 -3.04
N ASP A 385 18.55 -20.65 -2.80
CA ASP A 385 19.69 -20.54 -1.89
C ASP A 385 19.24 -20.85 -0.45
N PRO A 386 19.78 -21.91 0.18
CA PRO A 386 19.29 -22.40 1.46
C PRO A 386 19.47 -21.37 2.58
N THR A 387 20.55 -20.57 2.54
CA THR A 387 20.87 -19.56 3.55
C THR A 387 19.90 -18.39 3.45
N LEU A 388 19.67 -17.88 2.25
CA LEU A 388 18.79 -16.75 2.01
C LEU A 388 17.34 -17.09 2.34
N ARG A 389 16.86 -18.30 1.99
CA ARG A 389 15.51 -18.76 2.34
C ARG A 389 15.28 -18.83 3.86
N ARG A 390 16.25 -19.36 4.61
CA ARG A 390 16.19 -19.41 6.08
C ARG A 390 16.25 -18.02 6.70
N LYS A 391 17.05 -17.10 6.12
CA LYS A 391 17.06 -15.68 6.52
C LYS A 391 15.70 -15.01 6.28
N ILE A 392 15.04 -15.29 5.15
CA ILE A 392 13.69 -14.79 4.84
C ILE A 392 12.67 -15.28 5.88
N VAL A 393 12.66 -16.59 6.20
CA VAL A 393 11.78 -17.16 7.22
C VAL A 393 11.98 -16.45 8.56
N HIS A 394 13.24 -16.24 8.96
CA HIS A 394 13.56 -15.51 10.19
C HIS A 394 13.01 -14.07 10.16
N LEU A 395 13.26 -13.30 9.09
CA LEU A 395 12.75 -11.93 8.96
C LEU A 395 11.22 -11.87 9.01
N LEU A 396 10.53 -12.80 8.35
CA LEU A 396 9.06 -12.90 8.39
C LEU A 396 8.59 -13.15 9.83
N ARG A 397 9.18 -14.12 10.55
CA ARG A 397 8.83 -14.43 11.95
C ARG A 397 9.08 -13.25 12.89
N MET A 398 10.20 -12.55 12.72
CA MET A 398 10.56 -11.40 13.57
C MET A 398 9.71 -10.17 13.29
N SER A 399 9.17 -10.01 12.08
CA SER A 399 8.44 -8.79 11.69
C SER A 399 7.10 -8.59 12.39
N ASN A 400 6.43 -9.68 12.82
CA ASN A 400 5.10 -9.66 13.45
C ASN A 400 4.10 -8.69 12.79
N ARG A 401 4.06 -8.73 11.46
CA ARG A 401 3.40 -7.74 10.62
C ARG A 401 2.20 -8.31 9.85
N GLN A 402 1.17 -7.48 9.70
CA GLN A 402 0.04 -7.67 8.80
C GLN A 402 0.06 -6.58 7.70
N GLU A 403 0.16 -6.97 6.43
CA GLU A 403 0.10 -6.08 5.26
C GLU A 403 -1.14 -6.40 4.42
N GLY A 404 -2.23 -5.67 4.65
CA GLY A 404 -3.51 -6.03 4.06
C GLY A 404 -3.86 -7.47 4.41
N LEU A 405 -4.03 -8.32 3.40
CA LEU A 405 -4.34 -9.74 3.59
C LEU A 405 -3.12 -10.62 3.91
N LEU A 406 -1.91 -10.08 3.83
CA LEU A 406 -0.66 -10.81 4.05
C LEU A 406 -0.29 -10.81 5.54
N ASN A 407 -0.20 -11.99 6.15
CA ASN A 407 0.29 -12.14 7.53
C ASN A 407 1.70 -12.74 7.54
N SER A 408 2.66 -12.04 8.12
CA SER A 408 4.07 -12.45 8.13
C SER A 408 4.32 -13.83 8.74
N ILE A 409 3.63 -14.19 9.83
CA ILE A 409 3.77 -15.49 10.50
C ILE A 409 3.19 -16.61 9.63
N THR A 410 2.02 -16.39 9.03
CA THR A 410 1.43 -17.34 8.07
C THR A 410 2.34 -17.55 6.87
N TYR A 411 2.91 -16.46 6.33
CA TYR A 411 3.82 -16.53 5.20
C TYR A 411 5.16 -17.20 5.55
N ALA A 412 5.68 -17.03 6.77
CA ALA A 412 6.85 -17.79 7.22
C ALA A 412 6.60 -19.31 7.16
N LYS A 413 5.43 -19.78 7.62
CA LYS A 413 5.04 -21.20 7.57
C LYS A 413 4.84 -21.72 6.15
N ILE A 414 4.26 -20.89 5.27
CA ILE A 414 4.14 -21.21 3.85
C ILE A 414 5.53 -21.43 3.24
N VAL A 415 6.46 -20.51 3.51
CA VAL A 415 7.84 -20.59 3.00
C VAL A 415 8.57 -21.81 3.57
N GLU A 416 8.44 -22.09 4.86
CA GLU A 416 8.97 -23.33 5.48
C GLU A 416 8.40 -24.57 4.77
N THR A 417 7.10 -24.60 4.49
CA THR A 417 6.45 -25.71 3.79
C THR A 417 7.01 -25.87 2.36
N ILE A 418 7.26 -24.77 1.64
CA ILE A 418 7.88 -24.78 0.31
C ILE A 418 9.29 -25.35 0.39
N ILE A 419 10.10 -24.88 1.35
CA ILE A 419 11.46 -25.39 1.59
C ILE A 419 11.41 -26.88 1.87
N ASP A 420 10.52 -27.32 2.76
CA ASP A 420 10.36 -28.72 3.14
C ASP A 420 9.96 -29.57 1.94
N ILE A 421 9.06 -29.09 1.05
CA ILE A 421 8.70 -29.80 -0.19
C ILE A 421 9.92 -29.98 -1.08
N GLU A 422 10.62 -28.90 -1.40
CA GLU A 422 11.74 -28.94 -2.36
C GLU A 422 12.97 -29.68 -1.80
N GLU A 423 13.24 -29.58 -0.51
CA GLU A 423 14.37 -30.22 0.17
C GLU A 423 14.03 -31.62 0.73
N THR A 424 12.81 -32.14 0.51
CA THR A 424 12.38 -33.45 1.03
C THR A 424 13.38 -34.55 0.62
N GLY A 425 13.91 -35.27 1.61
CA GLY A 425 14.82 -36.39 1.40
C GLY A 425 16.27 -36.00 1.09
N LEU A 426 16.59 -34.70 1.00
CA LEU A 426 17.95 -34.21 0.82
C LEU A 426 18.64 -34.04 2.19
N ARG A 427 19.95 -34.29 2.26
CA ARG A 427 20.76 -34.04 3.46
C ARG A 427 21.83 -33.01 3.15
N GLY A 428 21.82 -31.90 3.89
CA GLY A 428 22.88 -30.89 3.83
C GLY A 428 22.91 -30.07 2.53
N VAL A 429 21.75 -29.53 2.12
CA VAL A 429 21.64 -28.58 1.00
C VAL A 429 22.49 -27.34 1.28
N LYS A 430 23.48 -27.05 0.42
CA LYS A 430 24.41 -25.92 0.56
C LYS A 430 24.18 -24.85 -0.51
N GLU A 431 23.79 -25.25 -1.71
CA GLU A 431 23.57 -24.37 -2.86
C GLU A 431 22.27 -24.74 -3.60
N SER A 432 21.75 -23.80 -4.41
CA SER A 432 20.54 -24.02 -5.22
C SER A 432 20.62 -25.27 -6.11
N ARG A 433 21.83 -25.56 -6.64
CA ARG A 433 22.08 -26.71 -7.53
C ARG A 433 21.88 -28.07 -6.85
N ASP A 434 21.94 -28.11 -5.52
CA ASP A 434 21.75 -29.35 -4.75
C ASP A 434 20.27 -29.80 -4.77
N ILE A 435 19.35 -28.90 -5.13
CA ILE A 435 17.91 -29.17 -5.25
C ILE A 435 17.62 -29.61 -6.70
N PRO A 436 17.30 -30.90 -6.93
CA PRO A 436 17.06 -31.43 -8.27
C PRO A 436 15.87 -30.76 -8.94
N LEU A 437 15.91 -30.63 -10.28
CA LEU A 437 14.85 -29.95 -11.04
C LEU A 437 13.47 -30.58 -10.82
N GLN A 438 13.36 -31.90 -10.68
CA GLN A 438 12.10 -32.57 -10.37
C GLN A 438 11.54 -32.27 -8.96
N SER A 439 12.36 -31.78 -8.04
CA SER A 439 11.92 -31.37 -6.70
C SER A 439 11.54 -29.90 -6.65
N ARG A 440 12.04 -29.08 -7.59
CA ARG A 440 11.77 -27.64 -7.65
C ARG A 440 10.30 -27.39 -7.99
N ILE A 441 9.65 -26.47 -7.29
CA ILE A 441 8.26 -26.08 -7.56
C ILE A 441 8.22 -25.06 -8.69
N SER A 442 7.42 -25.32 -9.73
CA SER A 442 7.18 -24.37 -10.83
C SER A 442 5.96 -23.49 -10.62
N GLN A 443 4.90 -24.08 -10.08
CA GLN A 443 3.63 -23.42 -9.83
C GLN A 443 3.11 -23.87 -8.47
N HIS A 444 2.53 -22.95 -7.71
CA HIS A 444 1.75 -23.29 -6.53
C HIS A 444 0.65 -22.27 -6.29
N CYS A 445 -0.40 -22.76 -5.65
CA CYS A 445 -1.59 -22.02 -5.26
C CYS A 445 -1.80 -22.22 -3.76
N LEU A 446 -2.12 -21.14 -3.05
CA LEU A 446 -2.48 -21.18 -1.65
C LEU A 446 -4.00 -21.18 -1.53
N SER A 447 -4.55 -22.19 -0.86
CA SER A 447 -5.96 -22.21 -0.49
C SER A 447 -6.10 -22.06 1.02
N PHE A 448 -6.95 -21.10 1.41
CA PHE A 448 -7.26 -20.80 2.80
C PHE A 448 -8.68 -21.29 3.07
N ASP A 449 -8.83 -22.50 3.63
CA ASP A 449 -10.13 -22.98 4.09
C ASP A 449 -10.45 -22.28 5.41
N VAL A 450 -11.26 -21.23 5.31
CA VAL A 450 -11.64 -20.39 6.45
C VAL A 450 -12.57 -21.13 7.43
N ARG A 451 -13.33 -22.12 6.96
CA ARG A 451 -14.25 -22.89 7.84
C ARG A 451 -13.50 -23.94 8.66
N ARG A 452 -12.52 -24.59 8.04
CA ARG A 452 -11.69 -25.60 8.71
C ARG A 452 -10.42 -25.00 9.33
N LEU A 453 -10.16 -23.71 9.08
CA LEU A 453 -8.94 -23.00 9.49
C LEU A 453 -7.70 -23.82 9.08
N LYS A 454 -7.72 -24.31 7.84
CA LYS A 454 -6.68 -25.11 7.20
C LYS A 454 -6.10 -24.31 6.04
N HIS A 455 -4.78 -24.19 5.98
CA HIS A 455 -4.11 -23.62 4.82
C HIS A 455 -3.50 -24.79 4.04
N THR A 456 -3.71 -24.84 2.73
CA THR A 456 -3.14 -25.88 1.86
C THR A 456 -2.33 -25.23 0.76
N ILE A 457 -1.14 -25.75 0.50
CA ILE A 457 -0.37 -25.43 -0.69
C ILE A 457 -0.63 -26.51 -1.75
N SER A 458 -1.17 -26.09 -2.89
CA SER A 458 -1.30 -26.92 -4.09
C SER A 458 -0.12 -26.61 -4.99
N TYR A 459 0.69 -27.58 -5.44
CA TYR A 459 1.91 -27.29 -6.19
C TYR A 459 2.18 -28.27 -7.34
N LYS A 460 3.03 -27.86 -8.29
CA LYS A 460 3.54 -28.67 -9.39
C LYS A 460 5.07 -28.65 -9.41
N PRO A 461 5.71 -29.82 -9.63
CA PRO A 461 7.13 -29.90 -9.96
C PRO A 461 7.48 -29.12 -11.23
N LEU A 462 8.73 -28.69 -11.34
CA LEU A 462 9.28 -28.05 -12.53
C LEU A 462 9.46 -29.04 -13.68
N VAL A 463 9.88 -30.25 -13.36
CA VAL A 463 10.06 -31.33 -14.34
C VAL A 463 9.19 -32.52 -13.96
N GLY A 464 8.43 -33.03 -14.92
CA GLY A 464 7.60 -34.23 -14.78
C GLY A 464 6.16 -34.02 -15.27
N ASN A 465 5.64 -34.99 -16.02
CA ASN A 465 4.27 -34.98 -16.56
C ASN A 465 3.21 -35.35 -15.50
N ALA A 466 3.26 -34.73 -14.33
CA ALA A 466 2.21 -34.89 -13.33
C ALA A 466 0.91 -34.25 -13.86
N LYS A 467 -0.13 -35.06 -14.10
CA LYS A 467 -1.43 -34.60 -14.66
C LYS A 467 -2.28 -33.77 -13.68
N GLY A 468 -1.71 -33.24 -12.59
CA GLY A 468 -2.45 -32.50 -11.56
C GLY A 468 -1.54 -31.77 -10.56
N PHE A 469 -2.15 -31.03 -9.64
CA PHE A 469 -1.45 -30.42 -8.50
C PHE A 469 -1.31 -31.43 -7.36
N PHE A 470 -0.16 -31.41 -6.69
CA PHE A 470 0.03 -32.05 -5.39
C PHE A 470 -0.49 -31.12 -4.30
N HIS A 471 -0.92 -31.67 -3.16
CA HIS A 471 -1.45 -30.87 -2.06
C HIS A 471 -0.69 -31.17 -0.77
N ARG A 472 -0.30 -30.14 -0.02
CA ARG A 472 0.28 -30.26 1.31
C ARG A 472 -0.42 -29.31 2.27
N GLU A 473 -0.87 -29.85 3.40
CA GLU A 473 -1.44 -29.03 4.47
C GLU A 473 -0.32 -28.28 5.19
N ILE A 474 -0.55 -27.00 5.46
CA ILE A 474 0.37 -26.15 6.20
C ILE A 474 -0.02 -26.28 7.68
N SER A 475 0.89 -26.81 8.49
CA SER A 475 0.70 -26.96 9.93
C SER A 475 0.48 -25.60 10.61
N ARG A 476 -0.48 -25.55 11.55
CA ARG A 476 -0.77 -24.35 12.34
C ARG A 476 0.34 -23.98 13.29
#